data_AF-A0A176TFK1-F1
#
_entry.id   AF-A0A176TFK1-F1
#
_cell.length_a   1.000
_cell.length_b   1.000
_cell.length_c   1.000
_cell.angle_alpha   90.00
_cell.angle_beta   90.00
_cell.angle_gamma   90.00
#
_symmetry.space_group_name_H-M   'P 1'
#
loop_
_entity.id
_entity.type
_entity.pdbx_description
1 polymer ?
#
loop_
_entity_poly.entity_id
_entity_poly.type
_entity_poly.pdbx_seq_one_letter_code
_entity_poly.pdbx_strand_id
1 'polypeptide(L)'
;MNNQEYISFTLSETSKFKECNTIFNIIKDCKKNGTKKTAQFWLKRTPDCVVDYFNQSEKNKSWSLISLFQFLIEDLDVTFTGLELDENGIGRLDFEANDYPYGGPSSLITFLRAFGCIATDIDDGSGVYKVSWKSNFIFKLKKESSDEPKGVKSFFGRLFKK
;
A
#
# COMPACT_ATOMS: atom_id res chain seq x y z
N MET A 1 5.10 17.26 -13.41
CA MET A 1 4.42 16.82 -12.17
C MET A 1 5.14 15.57 -11.73
N ASN A 2 5.62 15.49 -10.49
CA ASN A 2 6.26 14.28 -9.99
C ASN A 2 5.20 13.17 -9.96
N ASN A 3 5.26 12.27 -10.93
CA ASN A 3 4.47 11.04 -11.00
C ASN A 3 5.01 10.09 -9.93
N GLN A 4 4.66 10.31 -8.68
CA GLN A 4 5.05 9.42 -7.59
C GLN A 4 3.86 8.56 -7.23
N GLU A 5 4.05 7.25 -7.33
CA GLU A 5 3.07 6.23 -6.99
C GLU A 5 2.80 6.28 -5.49
N TYR A 6 1.54 6.05 -5.09
CA TYR A 6 1.14 6.23 -3.70
C TYR A 6 -0.03 5.35 -3.27
N ILE A 7 -0.12 5.16 -1.96
CA ILE A 7 -1.27 4.58 -1.26
C ILE A 7 -1.79 5.63 -0.29
N SER A 8 -3.02 6.08 -0.49
CA SER A 8 -3.75 6.90 0.48
C SER A 8 -4.43 5.98 1.49
N PHE A 9 -4.38 6.33 2.79
CA PHE A 9 -5.01 5.55 3.84
C PHE A 9 -5.59 6.40 4.96
N THR A 10 -6.54 5.84 5.69
CA THR A 10 -7.09 6.41 6.93
C THR A 10 -6.64 5.59 8.13
N LEU A 11 -6.61 6.19 9.32
CA LEU A 11 -6.37 5.47 10.57
C LEU A 11 -7.32 5.97 11.67
N SER A 12 -7.60 5.08 12.64
CA SER A 12 -8.40 5.44 13.83
C SER A 12 -7.56 6.01 14.97
N GLU A 13 -6.26 5.70 15.03
CA GLU A 13 -5.39 5.99 16.17
C GLU A 13 -3.99 6.39 15.72
N THR A 14 -3.57 7.62 16.02
CA THR A 14 -2.26 8.16 15.63
C THR A 14 -1.08 7.40 16.25
N SER A 15 -1.28 6.73 17.40
CA SER A 15 -0.27 5.86 18.01
C SER A 15 0.15 4.73 17.06
N LYS A 16 -0.80 4.11 16.37
CA LYS A 16 -0.53 3.02 15.42
C LYS A 16 0.26 3.51 14.20
N PHE A 17 0.02 4.74 13.75
CA PHE A 17 0.86 5.36 12.72
C PHE A 17 2.31 5.54 13.20
N LYS A 18 2.54 5.96 14.45
CA LYS A 18 3.90 6.09 14.99
C LYS A 18 4.61 4.73 15.06
N GLU A 19 3.90 3.68 15.43
CA GLU A 19 4.43 2.31 15.43
C GLU A 19 4.75 1.83 14.01
N CYS A 20 3.84 2.05 13.07
CA CYS A 20 4.02 1.77 11.64
C CYS A 20 5.28 2.46 11.12
N ASN A 21 5.42 3.77 11.35
CA ASN A 21 6.57 4.56 10.92
C ASN A 21 7.87 4.10 11.59
N THR A 22 7.81 3.65 12.85
CA THR A 22 8.99 3.10 13.54
C THR A 22 9.49 1.83 12.87
N ILE A 23 8.61 0.87 12.60
CA ILE A 23 8.96 -0.38 11.90
C ILE A 23 9.40 -0.09 10.48
N PHE A 24 8.72 0.83 9.80
CA PHE A 24 9.07 1.28 8.47
C PHE A 24 10.51 1.78 8.40
N ASN A 25 10.92 2.68 9.30
CA ASN A 25 12.28 3.18 9.33
C ASN A 25 13.32 2.07 9.58
N ILE A 26 13.00 1.08 10.41
CA ILE A 26 13.87 -0.09 10.61
C ILE A 26 14.02 -0.90 9.31
N ILE A 27 12.96 -1.07 8.53
CA ILE A 27 12.99 -1.71 7.22
C ILE A 27 13.89 -0.91 6.25
N LYS A 28 13.72 0.42 6.17
CA LYS A 28 14.58 1.30 5.33
C LYS A 28 16.05 1.15 5.70
N ASP A 29 16.35 1.12 7.00
CA ASP A 29 17.72 0.99 7.50
C ASP A 29 18.32 -0.38 7.20
N CYS A 30 17.53 -1.46 7.30
CA CYS A 30 17.99 -2.80 6.93
C CYS A 30 18.34 -2.87 5.45
N LYS A 31 17.50 -2.29 4.57
CA LYS A 31 17.75 -2.18 3.13
C LYS A 31 19.02 -1.41 2.83
N LYS A 32 19.14 -0.18 3.35
CA LYS A 32 20.30 0.70 3.13
C LYS A 32 21.62 0.05 3.50
N ASN A 33 21.62 -0.77 4.55
CA ASN A 33 22.81 -1.43 5.07
C ASN A 33 22.94 -2.91 4.63
N GLY A 34 22.09 -3.41 3.74
CA GLY A 34 22.09 -4.81 3.28
C GLY A 34 22.00 -5.85 4.43
N THR A 35 21.39 -5.49 5.55
CA THR A 35 21.46 -6.28 6.79
C THR A 35 20.25 -7.18 6.95
N LYS A 36 20.47 -8.50 6.91
CA LYS A 36 19.43 -9.47 7.26
C LYS A 36 19.22 -9.51 8.78
N LYS A 37 17.96 -9.65 9.20
CA LYS A 37 17.56 -9.75 10.61
C LYS A 37 16.89 -11.09 10.88
N THR A 38 17.03 -11.59 12.10
CA THR A 38 16.41 -12.85 12.53
C THR A 38 14.92 -12.67 12.79
N ALA A 39 14.15 -13.76 12.79
CA ALA A 39 12.73 -13.71 13.15
C ALA A 39 12.52 -13.13 14.57
N GLN A 40 13.36 -13.53 15.53
CA GLN A 40 13.31 -13.03 16.90
C GLN A 40 13.55 -11.50 16.99
N PHE A 41 14.39 -10.95 16.11
CA PHE A 41 14.61 -9.50 16.04
C PHE A 41 13.32 -8.76 15.70
N TRP A 42 12.57 -9.26 14.71
CA TRP A 42 11.33 -8.67 14.25
C TRP A 42 10.20 -8.84 15.27
N LEU A 43 10.02 -10.04 15.81
CA LEU A 43 9.00 -10.32 16.82
C LEU A 43 9.17 -9.45 18.06
N LYS A 44 10.40 -9.19 18.52
CA LYS A 44 10.66 -8.35 19.69
C LYS A 44 10.32 -6.87 19.48
N ARG A 45 10.33 -6.38 18.24
CA ARG A 45 10.14 -4.95 17.91
C ARG A 45 8.76 -4.64 17.37
N THR A 46 8.07 -5.65 16.86
CA THR A 46 6.75 -5.51 16.27
C THR A 46 5.70 -5.51 17.38
N PRO A 47 4.73 -4.58 17.38
CA PRO A 47 3.65 -4.59 18.37
C PRO A 47 2.88 -5.92 18.38
N ASP A 48 2.45 -6.39 19.55
CA ASP A 48 1.75 -7.67 19.70
C ASP A 48 0.50 -7.76 18.81
N CYS A 49 -0.25 -6.67 18.66
CA CYS A 49 -1.43 -6.62 17.80
C CYS A 49 -1.11 -6.87 16.32
N VAL A 50 0.07 -6.44 15.86
CA VAL A 50 0.57 -6.66 14.49
C VAL A 50 1.03 -8.12 14.35
N VAL A 51 1.72 -8.65 15.36
CA VAL A 51 2.10 -10.08 15.40
C VAL A 51 0.85 -10.97 15.33
N ASP A 52 -0.18 -10.66 16.12
CA ASP A 52 -1.46 -11.38 16.12
C ASP A 52 -2.21 -11.26 14.79
N TYR A 53 -2.15 -10.10 14.13
CA TYR A 53 -2.69 -9.92 12.79
C TYR A 53 -2.02 -10.88 11.81
N PHE A 54 -0.68 -10.99 11.82
CA PHE A 54 0.04 -11.87 10.91
C PHE A 54 -0.13 -13.36 11.26
N ASN A 55 -0.24 -13.71 12.54
CA ASN A 55 -0.61 -15.06 12.97
C ASN A 55 -1.96 -15.49 12.37
N GLN A 56 -2.93 -14.57 12.28
CA GLN A 56 -4.21 -14.82 11.62
C GLN A 56 -4.10 -14.82 10.09
N SER A 57 -3.30 -13.91 9.53
CA SER A 57 -3.01 -13.84 8.08
C SER A 57 -2.45 -15.18 7.56
N GLU A 58 -1.48 -15.76 8.25
CA GLU A 58 -0.88 -17.05 7.91
C GLU A 58 -1.90 -18.21 7.98
N LYS A 59 -2.74 -18.23 9.02
CA LYS A 59 -3.84 -19.22 9.12
C LYS A 59 -4.82 -19.12 7.95
N ASN A 60 -4.99 -17.93 7.38
CA ASN A 60 -5.79 -17.67 6.20
C ASN A 60 -5.02 -17.82 4.88
N LYS A 61 -3.82 -18.42 4.91
CA LYS A 61 -2.94 -18.66 3.74
C LYS A 61 -2.56 -17.37 2.99
N SER A 62 -2.42 -16.27 3.73
CA SER A 62 -1.93 -14.99 3.22
C SER A 62 -0.47 -14.77 3.64
N TRP A 63 -0.08 -13.55 3.99
CA TRP A 63 1.29 -13.19 4.34
C TRP A 63 1.70 -13.67 5.73
N SER A 64 2.97 -14.09 5.85
CA SER A 64 3.67 -14.20 7.13
C SER A 64 4.38 -12.88 7.46
N LEU A 65 4.54 -12.57 8.74
CA LEU A 65 5.23 -11.35 9.19
C LEU A 65 6.66 -11.32 8.64
N ILE A 66 7.40 -12.42 8.82
CA ILE A 66 8.81 -12.49 8.49
C ILE A 66 9.03 -12.45 6.98
N SER A 67 8.23 -13.19 6.21
CA SER A 67 8.34 -13.16 4.75
C SER A 67 7.95 -11.80 4.21
N LEU A 68 6.91 -11.15 4.74
CA LEU A 68 6.55 -9.80 4.32
C LEU A 68 7.69 -8.81 4.54
N PHE A 69 8.32 -8.82 5.72
CA PHE A 69 9.44 -7.91 5.99
C PHE A 69 10.65 -8.19 5.12
N GLN A 70 10.97 -9.46 4.85
CA GLN A 70 12.03 -9.80 3.90
C GLN A 70 11.70 -9.31 2.49
N PHE A 71 10.46 -9.52 2.06
CA PHE A 71 9.95 -9.11 0.75
C PHE A 71 10.07 -7.60 0.54
N LEU A 72 9.71 -6.81 1.56
CA LEU A 72 9.86 -5.36 1.56
C LEU A 72 11.34 -4.92 1.59
N ILE A 73 12.20 -5.59 2.35
CA ILE A 73 13.64 -5.25 2.43
C ILE A 73 14.35 -5.52 1.10
N GLU A 74 13.94 -6.55 0.39
CA GLU A 74 14.51 -6.97 -0.89
C GLU A 74 13.87 -6.25 -2.10
N ASP A 75 12.93 -5.32 -1.86
CA ASP A 75 12.18 -4.56 -2.88
C ASP A 75 11.60 -5.48 -3.97
N LEU A 76 11.01 -6.61 -3.60
CA LEU A 76 10.60 -7.60 -4.60
C LEU A 76 9.39 -7.15 -5.45
N ASP A 77 8.48 -6.33 -4.90
CA ASP A 77 7.35 -5.74 -5.63
C ASP A 77 7.47 -4.22 -5.78
N VAL A 78 7.90 -3.53 -4.73
CA VAL A 78 7.91 -2.08 -4.67
C VAL A 78 9.10 -1.58 -3.84
N THR A 79 9.61 -0.43 -4.23
CA THR A 79 10.55 0.37 -3.46
C THR A 79 9.78 1.45 -2.70
N PHE A 80 9.73 1.35 -1.37
CA PHE A 80 9.14 2.41 -0.56
C PHE A 80 10.01 3.68 -0.58
N THR A 81 9.39 4.84 -0.62
CA THR A 81 10.08 6.14 -0.67
C THR A 81 9.68 7.05 0.50
N GLY A 82 8.39 7.11 0.84
CA GLY A 82 7.86 8.04 1.85
C GLY A 82 6.69 7.49 2.65
N LEU A 83 6.48 8.05 3.85
CA LEU A 83 5.32 7.80 4.71
C LEU A 83 5.00 9.08 5.48
N GLU A 84 3.81 9.62 5.27
CA GLU A 84 3.36 10.86 5.90
C GLU A 84 1.90 10.77 6.37
N LEU A 85 1.54 11.68 7.27
CA LEU A 85 0.20 11.85 7.81
C LEU A 85 -0.13 13.33 7.82
N ASP A 86 -1.24 13.72 7.19
CA ASP A 86 -1.68 15.10 7.14
C ASP A 86 -2.42 15.55 8.41
N GLU A 87 -2.74 16.84 8.50
CA GLU A 87 -3.45 17.44 9.63
C GLU A 87 -4.90 16.93 9.77
N ASN A 88 -5.47 16.35 8.71
CA ASN A 88 -6.82 15.80 8.68
C ASN A 88 -6.87 14.31 9.05
N GLY A 89 -5.73 13.68 9.33
CA GLY A 89 -5.62 12.26 9.63
C GLY A 89 -5.66 11.35 8.40
N ILE A 90 -5.43 11.90 7.20
CA ILE A 90 -5.23 11.17 5.96
C ILE A 90 -3.74 10.89 5.80
N GLY A 91 -3.39 9.63 5.75
CA GLY A 91 -2.02 9.17 5.54
C GLY A 91 -1.74 8.88 4.09
N ARG A 92 -0.47 9.03 3.72
CA ARG A 92 0.05 8.75 2.38
C ARG A 92 1.35 7.97 2.49
N LEU A 93 1.43 6.86 1.77
CA LEU A 93 2.65 6.08 1.60
C LEU A 93 3.07 6.20 0.14
N ASP A 94 4.26 6.72 -0.10
CA ASP A 94 4.84 6.84 -1.44
C ASP A 94 5.76 5.66 -1.74
N PHE A 95 5.70 5.16 -2.97
CA PHE A 95 6.51 4.05 -3.44
C PHE A 95 6.88 4.21 -4.92
N GLU A 96 7.68 3.27 -5.41
CA GLU A 96 8.02 3.05 -6.83
C GLU A 96 7.82 1.55 -7.11
N ALA A 97 7.02 1.20 -8.10
CA ALA A 97 6.75 -0.17 -8.47
C ALA A 97 7.95 -0.75 -9.21
N ASN A 98 8.34 -1.96 -8.82
CA ASN A 98 9.37 -2.71 -9.53
C ASN A 98 8.73 -3.58 -10.63
N ASP A 99 9.52 -4.01 -11.61
CA ASP A 99 9.04 -4.58 -12.89
C ASP A 99 7.90 -5.62 -12.79
N TYR A 100 6.97 -5.57 -13.75
CA TYR A 100 5.90 -6.54 -13.97
C TYR A 100 6.46 -7.96 -14.19
N PRO A 101 5.84 -9.06 -13.69
CA PRO A 101 4.51 -9.17 -13.09
C PRO A 101 4.46 -8.98 -11.57
N TYR A 102 5.57 -8.61 -10.93
CA TYR A 102 5.70 -8.62 -9.48
C TYR A 102 5.20 -7.34 -8.81
N GLY A 103 5.09 -6.24 -9.57
CA GLY A 103 4.79 -4.89 -9.08
C GLY A 103 3.33 -4.58 -8.80
N GLY A 104 2.77 -5.19 -7.74
CA GLY A 104 1.53 -4.70 -7.14
C GLY A 104 1.77 -4.32 -5.69
N PRO A 105 1.26 -3.18 -5.18
CA PRO A 105 1.52 -2.68 -3.82
C PRO A 105 0.86 -3.50 -2.71
N SER A 106 0.54 -4.78 -2.97
CA SER A 106 -0.17 -5.66 -2.06
C SER A 106 0.57 -5.93 -0.76
N SER A 107 1.91 -6.00 -0.79
CA SER A 107 2.73 -6.14 0.41
C SER A 107 2.58 -4.90 1.30
N LEU A 108 2.67 -3.69 0.72
CA LEU A 108 2.50 -2.41 1.41
C LEU A 108 1.08 -2.22 1.95
N ILE A 109 0.05 -2.60 1.18
CA ILE A 109 -1.35 -2.56 1.66
C ILE A 109 -1.52 -3.49 2.87
N THR A 110 -0.94 -4.69 2.81
CA THR A 110 -1.00 -5.66 3.92
C THR A 110 -0.23 -5.16 5.13
N PHE A 111 0.95 -4.58 4.91
CA PHE A 111 1.77 -3.94 5.93
C PHE A 111 0.96 -2.84 6.65
N LEU A 112 0.43 -1.87 5.90
CA LEU A 112 -0.40 -0.79 6.44
C LEU A 112 -1.58 -1.34 7.24
N ARG A 113 -2.29 -2.34 6.69
CA ARG A 113 -3.46 -2.94 7.33
C ARG A 113 -3.14 -3.54 8.68
N ALA A 114 -1.97 -4.16 8.85
CA ALA A 114 -1.55 -4.76 10.10
C ALA A 114 -1.39 -3.71 11.22
N PHE A 115 -1.00 -2.48 10.87
CA PHE A 115 -0.94 -1.33 11.79
C PHE A 115 -2.25 -0.54 11.84
N GLY A 116 -3.37 -1.08 11.35
CA GLY A 116 -4.66 -0.37 11.34
C GLY A 116 -4.68 0.86 10.42
N CYS A 117 -3.73 0.99 9.50
CA CYS A 117 -3.77 1.96 8.41
C CYS A 117 -4.57 1.35 7.26
N ILE A 118 -5.75 1.91 6.98
CA ILE A 118 -6.71 1.36 6.03
C ILE A 118 -6.55 2.04 4.69
N ALA A 119 -5.93 1.34 3.73
CA ALA A 119 -5.79 1.83 2.36
C ALA A 119 -7.16 2.13 1.73
N THR A 120 -7.23 3.24 1.00
CA THR A 120 -8.44 3.82 0.39
C THR A 120 -8.30 3.96 -1.11
N ASP A 121 -7.18 4.53 -1.56
CA ASP A 121 -6.87 4.77 -2.96
C ASP A 121 -5.40 4.45 -3.23
N ILE A 122 -5.11 4.03 -4.45
CA ILE A 122 -3.76 3.67 -4.90
C ILE A 122 -3.55 4.24 -6.29
N ASP A 123 -2.43 4.90 -6.50
CA ASP A 123 -1.91 5.21 -7.83
C ASP A 123 -0.64 4.39 -8.04
N ASP A 124 -0.68 3.45 -8.98
CA ASP A 124 0.44 2.56 -9.33
C ASP A 124 1.18 3.03 -10.60
N GLY A 125 0.96 4.28 -11.01
CA GLY A 125 1.54 4.84 -12.23
C GLY A 125 0.75 4.49 -13.51
N SER A 126 -0.11 3.46 -13.48
CA SER A 126 -1.03 3.11 -14.57
C SER A 126 -2.43 3.72 -14.41
N GLY A 127 -2.70 4.33 -13.25
CA GLY A 127 -3.92 5.04 -12.92
C GLY A 127 -4.29 4.90 -11.44
N VAL A 128 -5.41 5.53 -11.07
CA VAL A 128 -5.92 5.51 -9.69
C VAL A 128 -6.94 4.38 -9.52
N TYR A 129 -6.81 3.64 -8.43
CA TYR A 129 -7.64 2.51 -8.05
C TYR A 129 -8.19 2.69 -6.64
N LYS A 130 -9.49 2.47 -6.48
CA LYS A 130 -10.11 2.38 -5.15
C LYS A 130 -9.87 1.03 -4.52
N VAL A 131 -9.54 1.03 -3.23
CA VAL A 131 -9.37 -0.18 -2.42
C VAL A 131 -10.70 -0.54 -1.76
N SER A 132 -11.28 -1.68 -2.15
CA SER A 132 -12.47 -2.23 -1.51
C SER A 132 -12.12 -3.44 -0.65
N TRP A 133 -12.23 -3.27 0.66
CA TRP A 133 -11.99 -4.34 1.63
C TRP A 133 -13.18 -5.30 1.72
N LYS A 134 -12.92 -6.59 1.57
CA LYS A 134 -13.88 -7.69 1.76
C LYS A 134 -13.77 -8.28 3.16
N SER A 135 -12.57 -8.26 3.74
CA SER A 135 -12.27 -8.73 5.09
C SER A 135 -10.99 -8.05 5.59
N ASN A 136 -10.47 -8.47 6.74
CA ASN A 136 -9.18 -7.99 7.25
C ASN A 136 -7.99 -8.34 6.37
N PHE A 137 -8.09 -9.38 5.53
CA PHE A 137 -6.96 -9.91 4.74
C PHE A 137 -7.21 -9.86 3.22
N ILE A 138 -8.43 -9.54 2.79
CA ILE A 138 -8.83 -9.60 1.39
C ILE A 138 -9.35 -8.22 0.98
N PHE A 139 -8.73 -7.67 -0.06
CA PHE A 139 -9.16 -6.44 -0.73
C PHE A 139 -9.22 -6.65 -2.24
N LYS A 140 -9.87 -5.72 -2.92
CA LYS A 140 -9.90 -5.64 -4.38
C LYS A 140 -9.58 -4.21 -4.82
N LEU A 141 -8.84 -4.09 -5.91
CA LEU A 141 -8.60 -2.82 -6.58
C LEU A 141 -9.64 -2.64 -7.68
N LYS A 142 -10.31 -1.49 -7.68
CA LYS A 142 -11.23 -1.10 -8.74
C LYS A 142 -10.70 0.16 -9.39
N LYS A 143 -10.29 0.07 -10.65
CA LYS A 143 -9.83 1.23 -11.42
C LYS A 143 -10.93 2.28 -11.42
N GLU A 144 -10.59 3.51 -11.07
CA GLU A 144 -11.49 4.62 -11.33
C GLU A 144 -11.63 4.72 -12.84
N SER A 145 -12.87 4.67 -13.34
CA SER A 145 -13.10 4.96 -14.75
C SER A 145 -12.63 6.38 -14.96
N SER A 146 -11.54 6.56 -15.74
CA SER A 146 -11.27 7.85 -16.35
C SER A 146 -12.57 8.27 -17.02
N ASP A 147 -13.18 9.36 -16.58
CA ASP A 147 -14.33 9.91 -17.29
C ASP A 147 -13.94 9.97 -18.77
N GLU A 148 -14.54 9.10 -19.59
CA GLU A 148 -14.51 9.30 -21.03
C GLU A 148 -15.00 10.74 -21.24
N PRO A 149 -14.32 11.57 -22.04
CA PRO A 149 -14.82 12.91 -22.30
C PRO A 149 -16.24 12.75 -22.85
N LYS A 150 -17.23 13.25 -22.11
CA LYS A 150 -18.64 13.37 -22.53
C LYS A 150 -18.79 14.38 -23.68
N GLY A 151 -18.01 14.22 -24.75
CA GLY A 151 -17.77 15.24 -25.76
C GLY A 151 -17.79 14.76 -27.21
N VAL A 152 -17.79 13.45 -27.50
CA VAL A 152 -17.77 12.99 -28.92
C VAL A 152 -19.16 12.68 -29.48
N LYS A 153 -20.15 12.38 -28.63
CA LYS A 153 -21.53 12.13 -29.11
C LYS A 153 -22.29 13.39 -29.53
N SER A 154 -21.81 14.60 -29.19
CA SER A 154 -22.47 15.85 -29.58
C SER A 154 -22.00 16.43 -30.93
N PHE A 155 -20.84 16.01 -31.45
CA PHE A 155 -20.31 16.57 -32.70
C PHE A 155 -20.88 15.90 -33.96
N PHE A 156 -21.11 14.59 -33.93
CA PHE A 156 -21.69 13.88 -35.09
C PHE A 156 -23.18 14.14 -35.30
N GLY A 157 -23.93 14.53 -34.26
CA GLY A 157 -25.35 14.86 -34.38
C GLY A 157 -25.65 16.19 -35.09
N ARG A 158 -24.64 17.07 -35.26
CA ARG A 158 -24.78 18.36 -35.96
C ARG A 158 -24.29 18.34 -37.40
N LEU A 159 -23.51 17.34 -37.83
CA LEU A 159 -23.01 17.26 -39.21
C LEU A 159 -23.97 16.55 -40.19
N PHE A 160 -24.99 15.84 -39.72
CA PHE A 160 -25.96 15.12 -40.57
C PHE A 160 -27.37 15.75 -40.61
N LYS A 161 -27.50 17.02 -40.21
CA LYS A 161 -28.70 17.82 -40.48
C LYS A 161 -28.34 19.00 -41.37
N LYS A 162 -28.25 18.75 -42.66
CA LYS A 162 -28.59 19.73 -43.70
C LYS A 162 -28.99 19.01 -44.98
#